data_AF-W2I8P1-F1
#
_entry.id   AF-W2I8P1-F1
#
_cell.length_a   1.000
_cell.length_b   1.000
_cell.length_c   1.000
_cell.angle_alpha   90.00
_cell.angle_beta   90.00
_cell.angle_gamma   90.00
#
_symmetry.space_group_name_H-M   'P 1'
#
loop_
_entity.id
_entity.type
_entity.pdbx_description
1 polymer ?
#
loop_
_entity_poly.entity_id
_entity_poly.type
_entity_poly.pdbx_seq_one_letter_code
_entity_poly.pdbx_strand_id
1 'polypeptide(L)'
;MPTANLTDDERRRILDELLKQSLGGELPRGVQARVAREFRCSDASIGRIWHRFCETEAKDGLGEWKSRIKQNYGRKKKNRDEIAAKIRAVPIEERKPNRRLAHATGISKYLVQVLIREGVLK
;
A
#
# COMPACT_ATOMS: atom_id res chain seq x y z
N MET A 1 13.45 16.43 12.24
CA MET A 1 12.09 16.40 12.86
C MET A 1 11.35 15.20 12.30
N PRO A 2 10.86 14.25 13.12
CA PRO A 2 10.03 13.17 12.60
C PRO A 2 8.67 13.76 12.23
N THR A 3 8.46 14.02 10.94
CA THR A 3 7.17 14.49 10.42
C THR A 3 6.21 13.32 10.42
N ALA A 4 5.16 13.39 11.23
CA ALA A 4 4.05 12.46 11.14
C ALA A 4 3.54 12.38 9.69
N ASN A 5 3.06 11.20 9.28
CA ASN A 5 2.49 11.04 7.95
C ASN A 5 1.23 11.90 7.82
N LEU A 6 1.14 12.68 6.74
CA LEU A 6 -0.06 13.47 6.43
C LEU A 6 -1.29 12.56 6.35
N THR A 7 -2.33 12.93 7.08
CA THR A 7 -3.65 12.32 7.03
C THR A 7 -4.31 12.57 5.68
N ASP A 8 -5.32 11.77 5.33
CA ASP A 8 -6.02 11.95 4.04
C ASP A 8 -6.75 13.30 3.97
N ASP A 9 -7.21 13.82 5.12
CA ASP A 9 -7.87 15.13 5.22
C ASP A 9 -6.87 16.28 5.05
N GLU A 10 -5.67 16.18 5.63
CA GLU A 10 -4.60 17.16 5.37
C GLU A 10 -4.18 17.14 3.91
N ARG A 11 -4.07 15.96 3.29
CA ARG A 11 -3.75 15.85 1.85
C ARG A 11 -4.83 16.48 0.98
N ARG A 12 -6.11 16.33 1.34
CA ARG A 12 -7.24 17.00 0.67
C ARG A 12 -7.09 18.51 0.76
N ARG A 13 -6.88 19.05 1.97
CA ARG A 13 -6.72 20.51 2.20
C ARG A 13 -5.51 21.09 1.46
N ILE A 14 -4.38 20.38 1.48
CA ILE A 14 -3.19 20.74 0.70
C ILE A 14 -3.52 20.84 -0.78
N LEU A 15 -4.19 19.82 -1.33
CA LEU A 15 -4.55 19.81 -2.74
C LEU A 15 -5.51 20.96 -3.08
N ASP A 16 -6.52 21.21 -2.24
CA ASP A 16 -7.47 22.30 -2.44
C ASP A 16 -6.75 23.66 -2.47
N GLU A 17 -5.74 23.87 -1.61
CA GLU A 17 -4.93 25.10 -1.64
C GLU A 17 -4.00 25.22 -2.84
N LEU A 18 -3.43 24.11 -3.31
CA LEU A 18 -2.65 24.09 -4.54
C LEU A 18 -3.52 24.41 -5.75
N LEU A 19 -4.73 23.82 -5.84
CA LEU A 19 -5.67 24.05 -6.93
C LEU A 19 -6.13 25.51 -7.01
N LYS A 20 -6.40 26.17 -5.87
CA LYS A 20 -6.73 27.60 -5.83
C LYS A 20 -5.62 28.50 -6.39
N GLN A 21 -4.37 28.06 -6.30
CA GLN A 21 -3.19 28.80 -6.71
C GLN A 21 -2.64 28.36 -8.07
N SER A 22 -3.21 27.29 -8.63
CA SER A 22 -2.81 26.73 -9.92
C SER A 22 -3.27 27.67 -11.04
N LEU A 23 -2.38 27.95 -11.97
CA LEU A 23 -2.66 28.73 -13.17
C LEU A 23 -2.48 27.82 -14.38
N GLY A 24 -3.57 27.51 -15.10
CA GLY A 24 -3.51 26.65 -16.28
C GLY A 24 -3.03 25.22 -16.00
N GLY A 25 -3.24 24.70 -14.79
CA GLY A 25 -2.76 23.38 -14.37
C GLY A 25 -1.30 23.35 -13.89
N GLU A 26 -0.63 24.49 -13.83
CA GLU A 26 0.73 24.61 -13.30
C GLU A 26 0.77 25.38 -11.98
N LEU A 27 1.70 25.00 -11.11
CA LEU A 27 1.95 25.70 -9.85
C LEU A 27 3.02 26.77 -10.03
N PRO A 28 2.72 28.04 -9.70
CA PRO A 28 3.73 29.09 -9.68
C PRO A 28 4.91 28.77 -8.75
N ARG A 29 6.09 29.28 -9.10
CA ARG A 29 7.32 29.06 -8.32
C ARG A 29 7.11 29.53 -6.87
N GLY A 30 7.47 28.66 -5.92
CA GLY A 30 7.41 28.97 -4.49
C GLY A 30 6.06 28.67 -3.82
N VAL A 31 5.01 28.35 -4.58
CA VAL A 31 3.71 27.92 -4.01
C VAL A 31 3.87 26.67 -3.16
N GLN A 32 4.58 25.67 -3.67
CA GLN A 32 4.83 24.43 -2.93
C GLN A 32 5.55 24.68 -1.60
N ALA A 33 6.60 25.51 -1.60
CA ALA A 33 7.35 25.86 -0.40
C ALA A 33 6.51 26.65 0.62
N ARG A 34 5.61 27.52 0.13
CA ARG A 34 4.66 28.25 0.98
C ARG A 34 3.68 27.31 1.66
N VAL A 35 3.02 26.44 0.88
CA VAL A 35 2.06 25.46 1.40
C VAL A 35 2.75 24.45 2.32
N ALA A 36 3.98 24.04 2.01
CA ALA A 36 4.77 23.15 2.85
C ALA A 36 5.01 23.75 4.25
N ARG A 37 5.34 25.06 4.33
CA ARG A 37 5.52 25.78 5.60
C ARG A 37 4.23 25.85 6.40
N GLU A 38 3.10 26.13 5.76
CA GLU A 38 1.78 26.21 6.41
C GLU A 38 1.38 24.86 7.03
N PHE A 39 1.56 23.77 6.29
CA PHE A 39 1.23 22.42 6.74
C PHE A 39 2.38 21.73 7.50
N ARG A 40 3.46 22.46 7.82
CA ARG A 40 4.66 21.97 8.53
C ARG A 40 5.20 20.63 7.97
N CYS A 41 5.22 20.51 6.65
CA CYS A 41 5.71 19.32 5.96
C CYS A 41 6.80 19.70 4.94
N SER A 42 7.42 18.70 4.31
CA SER A 42 8.46 18.96 3.32
C SER A 42 7.88 19.35 1.96
N ASP A 43 8.55 20.26 1.25
CA ASP A 43 8.24 20.65 -0.13
C ASP A 43 8.15 19.42 -1.04
N ALA A 44 9.01 18.42 -0.83
CA ALA A 44 8.97 17.15 -1.56
C ALA A 44 7.68 16.35 -1.30
N SER A 45 7.09 16.44 -0.11
CA SER A 45 5.79 15.80 0.19
C SER A 45 4.65 16.48 -0.55
N ILE A 46 4.65 17.81 -0.60
CA ILE A 46 3.68 18.61 -1.36
C ILE A 46 3.80 18.29 -2.86
N GLY A 47 5.03 18.30 -3.40
CA GLY A 47 5.28 17.97 -4.81
C GLY A 47 4.80 16.57 -5.18
N ARG A 48 5.05 15.55 -4.35
CA ARG A 48 4.54 14.19 -4.59
C ARG A 48 3.01 14.10 -4.58
N ILE A 49 2.33 14.91 -3.76
CA ILE A 49 0.85 14.97 -3.76
C ILE A 49 0.37 15.58 -5.09
N TRP A 50 0.97 16.71 -5.49
CA TRP A 50 0.61 17.42 -6.71
C TRP A 50 0.83 16.57 -7.97
N HIS A 51 2.04 16.04 -8.16
CA HIS A 51 2.35 15.24 -9.34
C HIS A 51 1.42 14.03 -9.49
N ARG A 52 1.12 13.34 -8.38
CA ARG A 52 0.20 12.21 -8.42
C ARG A 52 -1.22 12.62 -8.79
N PHE A 53 -1.70 13.74 -8.23
CA PHE A 53 -2.99 14.28 -8.59
C PHE A 53 -3.06 14.53 -10.10
N CYS A 54 -2.09 15.27 -10.66
CA CYS A 54 -2.03 15.54 -12.09
C CYS A 54 -1.93 14.26 -12.94
N GLU A 55 -1.11 13.28 -12.54
CA GLU A 55 -0.97 12.00 -13.24
C GLU A 55 -2.29 11.22 -13.29
N THR A 56 -3.02 11.16 -12.17
CA THR A 56 -4.28 10.41 -12.06
C THR A 56 -5.46 11.17 -12.65
N GLU A 57 -5.43 12.49 -12.63
CA GLU A 57 -6.37 13.35 -13.36
C GLU A 57 -6.18 13.17 -14.88
N ALA A 58 -4.94 13.20 -15.38
CA ALA A 58 -4.65 12.98 -16.79
C ALA A 58 -5.01 11.57 -17.28
N LYS A 59 -4.89 10.56 -16.41
CA LYS A 59 -5.16 9.16 -16.75
C LYS A 59 -6.64 8.78 -16.67
N ASP A 60 -7.28 9.08 -15.53
CA ASP A 60 -8.58 8.54 -15.17
C ASP A 60 -9.62 9.65 -14.90
N GLY A 61 -9.24 10.94 -14.95
CA GLY A 61 -10.12 12.08 -14.66
C GLY A 61 -10.53 12.24 -13.19
N LEU A 62 -9.99 11.40 -12.30
CA LEU A 62 -10.41 11.33 -10.90
C LEU A 62 -9.52 12.12 -9.93
N GLY A 63 -8.23 12.30 -10.27
CA GLY A 63 -7.27 13.06 -9.45
C GLY A 63 -7.13 12.54 -8.02
N GLU A 64 -6.41 11.44 -7.80
CA GLU A 64 -6.26 10.81 -6.47
C GLU A 64 -5.34 11.58 -5.51
N TRP A 65 -5.86 11.96 -4.34
CA TRP A 65 -5.09 12.60 -3.26
C TRP A 65 -4.76 11.69 -2.05
N LYS A 66 -5.49 10.57 -1.90
CA LYS A 66 -5.43 9.70 -0.72
C LYS A 66 -4.06 9.02 -0.55
N SER A 67 -3.62 8.84 0.69
CA SER A 67 -2.38 8.13 0.98
C SER A 67 -2.48 6.64 0.64
N ARG A 68 -1.48 6.12 -0.08
CA ARG A 68 -1.35 4.67 -0.35
C ARG A 68 -0.74 3.91 0.82
N ILE A 69 -0.24 4.59 1.85
CA ILE A 69 0.34 3.90 3.01
C ILE A 69 -0.70 2.97 3.62
N LYS A 70 -1.95 3.39 3.76
CA LYS A 70 -3.02 2.53 4.29
C LYS A 70 -3.24 1.25 3.47
N GLN A 71 -3.05 1.31 2.14
CA GLN A 71 -3.18 0.15 1.25
C GLN A 71 -1.90 -0.71 1.20
N ASN A 72 -0.74 -0.07 1.33
CA ASN A 72 0.56 -0.69 1.12
C ASN A 72 1.21 -1.20 2.42
N TYR A 73 0.79 -0.67 3.57
CA TYR A 73 1.32 -1.02 4.87
C TYR A 73 0.94 -2.43 5.29
N GLY A 74 1.77 -2.99 6.16
CA GLY A 74 1.58 -4.31 6.74
C GLY A 74 2.19 -5.45 5.92
N ARG A 75 2.32 -6.61 6.57
CA ARG A 75 2.82 -7.83 5.94
C ARG A 75 1.82 -8.32 4.91
N LYS A 76 2.23 -8.34 3.64
CA LYS A 76 1.40 -8.89 2.55
C LYS A 76 1.09 -10.36 2.83
N LYS A 77 -0.18 -10.75 2.66
CA LYS A 77 -0.61 -12.14 2.79
C LYS A 77 0.08 -12.95 1.69
N LYS A 78 0.61 -14.13 2.04
CA LYS A 78 1.11 -15.06 1.03
C LYS A 78 -0.05 -15.53 0.17
N ASN A 79 0.20 -15.70 -1.12
CA ASN A 79 -0.79 -16.21 -2.07
C ASN A 79 -1.24 -17.62 -1.64
N ARG A 80 -2.54 -17.77 -1.39
CA ARG A 80 -3.12 -19.03 -0.90
C ARG A 80 -3.13 -20.10 -1.99
N ASP A 81 -3.29 -19.70 -3.25
CA ASP A 81 -3.32 -20.63 -4.38
C ASP A 81 -1.93 -21.22 -4.63
N GLU A 82 -0.88 -20.40 -4.55
CA GLU A 82 0.51 -20.87 -4.62
C GLU A 82 0.84 -21.83 -3.47
N ILE A 83 0.35 -21.53 -2.27
CA ILE A 83 0.52 -22.41 -1.11
C ILE A 83 -0.23 -23.73 -1.32
N ALA A 84 -1.48 -23.68 -1.79
CA ALA A 84 -2.25 -24.87 -2.10
C ALA A 84 -1.62 -25.71 -3.21
N ALA A 85 -1.02 -25.08 -4.22
CA ALA A 85 -0.25 -25.76 -5.27
C ALA A 85 0.96 -26.49 -4.70
N LYS A 86 1.74 -25.84 -3.81
CA LYS A 86 2.88 -26.49 -3.12
C LYS A 86 2.46 -27.69 -2.27
N ILE A 87 1.33 -27.60 -1.59
CA ILE A 87 0.78 -28.71 -0.79
C ILE A 87 0.32 -29.85 -1.71
N ARG A 88 -0.32 -29.54 -2.83
CA ARG A 88 -0.74 -30.55 -3.82
C ARG A 88 0.43 -31.26 -4.49
N ALA A 89 1.56 -30.58 -4.67
CA ALA A 89 2.77 -31.18 -5.22
C ALA A 89 3.44 -32.20 -4.27
N VAL A 90 3.15 -32.14 -2.96
CA VAL A 90 3.67 -33.08 -1.97
C VAL A 90 2.92 -34.41 -2.08
N PRO A 91 3.61 -35.57 -2.11
CA PRO A 91 3.01 -36.89 -2.05
C PRO A 91 2.05 -37.02 -0.85
N ILE A 92 0.94 -37.73 -1.02
CA ILE A 92 -0.14 -37.80 -0.02
C ILE A 92 0.38 -38.33 1.33
N GLU A 93 1.35 -39.24 1.28
CA GLU A 93 2.03 -39.90 2.39
C GLU A 93 2.82 -38.90 3.25
N GLU A 94 3.32 -37.82 2.63
CA GLU A 94 4.10 -36.77 3.30
C GLU A 94 3.24 -35.59 3.76
N ARG A 95 1.98 -35.50 3.29
CA ARG A 95 1.04 -34.47 3.76
C ARG A 95 0.65 -34.65 5.22
N LYS A 96 0.83 -35.85 5.76
CA LYS A 96 0.69 -36.14 7.19
C LYS A 96 1.99 -36.74 7.73
N PRO A 97 2.41 -36.38 8.96
CA PRO A 97 1.85 -35.34 9.85
C PRO A 97 2.23 -33.91 9.40
N ASN A 98 1.50 -32.89 9.86
CA ASN A 98 1.72 -31.47 9.53
C ASN A 98 3.18 -30.99 9.62
N ARG A 99 3.98 -31.62 10.50
CA ARG A 99 5.42 -31.36 10.60
C ARG A 99 6.19 -31.77 9.35
N ARG A 100 5.90 -32.94 8.76
CA ARG A 100 6.53 -33.38 7.50
C ARG A 100 6.09 -32.51 6.34
N LEU A 101 4.78 -32.21 6.26
CA LEU A 101 4.26 -31.29 5.24
C LEU A 101 4.94 -29.91 5.30
N ALA A 102 5.10 -29.35 6.50
CA ALA A 102 5.79 -28.07 6.69
C ALA A 102 7.24 -28.12 6.18
N HIS A 103 7.95 -29.22 6.45
CA HIS A 103 9.31 -29.43 5.97
C HIS A 103 9.37 -29.59 4.44
N ALA A 104 8.51 -30.44 3.87
CA ALA A 104 8.46 -30.70 2.43
C ALA A 104 8.04 -29.47 1.60
N THR A 105 7.16 -28.61 2.14
CA THR A 105 6.67 -27.40 1.44
C THR A 105 7.47 -26.14 1.74
N GLY A 106 8.38 -26.17 2.74
CA GLY A 106 9.06 -24.98 3.27
C GLY A 106 8.10 -23.97 3.92
N ILE A 107 6.90 -24.42 4.33
CA ILE A 107 5.89 -23.58 4.98
C ILE A 107 6.03 -23.68 6.50
N SER A 108 5.83 -22.56 7.21
CA SER A 108 5.85 -22.59 8.68
C SER A 108 4.71 -23.44 9.24
N LYS A 109 4.98 -24.15 10.35
CA LYS A 109 3.97 -24.96 11.06
C LYS A 109 2.71 -24.14 11.40
N TYR A 110 2.89 -22.88 11.79
CA TYR A 110 1.80 -21.94 12.06
C TYR A 110 0.90 -21.75 10.84
N LEU A 111 1.47 -21.57 9.65
CA LEU A 111 0.68 -21.36 8.44
C LEU A 111 -0.09 -22.62 8.04
N VAL A 112 0.48 -23.81 8.25
CA VAL A 112 -0.23 -25.09 8.08
C VAL A 112 -1.44 -25.17 9.02
N GLN A 113 -1.29 -24.82 10.30
CA GLN A 113 -2.41 -24.80 11.25
C GLN A 113 -3.50 -23.77 10.88
N VAL A 114 -3.11 -22.60 10.40
CA VAL A 114 -4.04 -21.58 9.91
C VAL A 114 -4.83 -22.09 8.70
N LEU A 115 -4.18 -22.76 7.75
CA LEU A 115 -4.86 -23.32 6.57
C LEU A 115 -5.85 -24.43 6.93
N ILE A 116 -5.55 -25.24 7.95
CA ILE A 116 -6.48 -26.24 8.48
C ILE A 116 -7.69 -25.55 9.12
N ARG A 117 -7.45 -24.51 9.94
CA ARG A 117 -8.53 -23.74 10.58
C ARG A 117 -9.42 -23.00 9.56
N GLU A 118 -8.82 -22.48 8.50
CA GLU A 118 -9.52 -21.81 7.39
C GLU A 118 -10.22 -22.82 6.46
N GLY A 119 -10.08 -24.14 6.66
CA GLY A 119 -10.71 -25.18 5.86
C GLY A 119 -10.08 -25.40 4.47
N VAL A 120 -8.97 -24.73 4.19
CA VAL A 120 -8.23 -24.82 2.91
C VAL A 120 -7.48 -26.16 2.81
N LEU A 121 -7.10 -26.75 3.96
CA LEU A 121 -6.46 -28.05 4.05
C LEU A 121 -7.31 -29.00 4.90
N LYS A 122 -7.61 -30.19 4.39
CA LYS A 122 -8.36 -31.26 5.07
C LYS A 122 -7.46 -32.47 5.36
#